data_AF-A0A5C3PLU6-F1
#
_entry.id   AF-A0A5C3PLU6-F1
#
_cell.length_a   1.000
_cell.length_b   1.000
_cell.length_c   1.000
_cell.angle_alpha   90.00
_cell.angle_beta   90.00
_cell.angle_gamma   90.00
#
_symmetry.space_group_name_H-M   'P 1'
#
loop_
_entity.id
_entity.type
_entity.pdbx_description
1 polymer ?
#
loop_
_entity_poly.entity_id
_entity_poly.type
_entity_poly.pdbx_seq_one_letter_code
_entity_poly.pdbx_strand_id
1 'polypeptide(L)'
;MVQSGQITFYTHMYSPYCHRVHLALEEVHADYKAVTINVMEWPQWYNTKVNPITRKIPAITYGGPAAPPEDPSPEAVKLTESMVIVEFLADLFPGKLRPSDPVQLAYARLFIALFDTKVHEAFKGFFFLGAPVSDLLDQLEAIQARLPETGFAVGEFSIADVAAAPFLARIMLLLENDIGKYPVGEGKKAFEELQKPKFARLMKYIADLKARPSFRASYDHAQVLFIWQNNPAIQRA
;
A
#
# COMPACT_ATOMS: atom_id res chain seq x y z
N MET A 1 7.69 7.86 -25.86
CA MET A 1 7.19 8.17 -24.51
C MET A 1 5.98 7.30 -24.26
N VAL A 2 5.95 6.53 -23.17
CA VAL A 2 4.89 5.54 -22.87
C VAL A 2 3.66 6.22 -22.23
N GLN A 3 3.83 7.42 -21.68
CA GLN A 3 2.76 8.18 -21.05
C GLN A 3 2.16 9.21 -22.02
N SER A 4 0.92 8.99 -22.46
CA SER A 4 0.18 9.88 -23.37
C SER A 4 -0.73 10.90 -22.67
N GLY A 5 -0.91 10.79 -21.35
CA GLY A 5 -1.80 11.66 -20.57
C GLY A 5 -1.15 12.10 -19.26
N GLN A 6 -1.48 13.31 -18.79
CA GLN A 6 -1.06 13.79 -17.48
C GLN A 6 -1.65 12.90 -16.37
N ILE A 7 -0.91 12.72 -15.29
CA ILE A 7 -1.38 12.02 -14.09
C ILE A 7 -1.35 13.03 -12.93
N THR A 8 -2.51 13.29 -12.31
CA THR A 8 -2.55 13.93 -10.99
C THR A 8 -2.96 12.89 -9.96
N PHE A 9 -2.12 12.71 -8.93
CA PHE A 9 -2.30 11.73 -7.87
C PHE A 9 -2.72 12.41 -6.57
N TYR A 10 -3.97 12.18 -6.15
CA TYR A 10 -4.52 12.68 -4.90
C TYR A 10 -4.25 11.67 -3.78
N THR A 11 -3.50 12.10 -2.78
CA THR A 11 -2.80 11.21 -1.85
C THR A 11 -2.75 11.78 -0.43
N HIS A 12 -2.34 10.95 0.52
CA HIS A 12 -1.82 11.40 1.81
C HIS A 12 -0.91 10.31 2.39
N MET A 13 0.23 10.72 2.97
CA MET A 13 1.28 9.79 3.43
C MET A 13 0.82 8.79 4.51
N TYR A 14 -0.14 9.16 5.35
CA TYR A 14 -0.73 8.24 6.35
C TYR A 14 -1.24 6.94 5.70
N SER A 15 -1.77 7.00 4.48
CA SER A 15 -2.58 5.93 3.89
C SER A 15 -1.71 4.86 3.22
N PRO A 16 -1.74 3.59 3.68
CA PRO A 16 -1.06 2.49 2.97
C PRO A 16 -1.64 2.25 1.57
N TYR A 17 -2.92 2.54 1.35
CA TYR A 17 -3.55 2.44 0.03
C TYR A 17 -2.99 3.47 -0.95
N CYS A 18 -2.74 4.70 -0.47
CA CYS A 18 -2.06 5.70 -1.28
C CYS A 18 -0.62 5.29 -1.58
N HIS A 19 0.04 4.69 -0.60
CA HIS A 19 1.41 4.21 -0.79
C HIS A 19 1.51 3.09 -1.85
N ARG A 20 0.47 2.25 -2.04
CA ARG A 20 0.41 1.31 -3.19
C ARG A 20 0.55 2.05 -4.53
N VAL A 21 -0.24 3.12 -4.72
CA VAL A 21 -0.24 3.91 -5.96
C VAL A 21 1.08 4.67 -6.13
N HIS A 22 1.59 5.28 -5.06
CA HIS A 22 2.87 6.00 -5.08
C HIS A 22 4.01 5.06 -5.47
N LEU A 23 4.09 3.89 -4.84
CA LEU A 23 5.09 2.87 -5.13
C LEU A 23 5.02 2.42 -6.60
N ALA A 24 3.82 2.21 -7.15
CA ALA A 24 3.64 1.86 -8.55
C ALA A 24 4.10 2.98 -9.51
N LEU A 25 3.72 4.24 -9.23
CA LEU A 25 4.14 5.41 -10.02
C LEU A 25 5.67 5.55 -10.08
N GLU A 26 6.34 5.37 -8.93
CA GLU A 26 7.80 5.39 -8.84
C GLU A 26 8.44 4.23 -9.60
N GLU A 27 7.90 3.01 -9.48
CA GLU A 27 8.43 1.83 -10.20
C GLU A 27 8.33 2.01 -11.72
N VAL A 28 7.19 2.54 -12.20
CA VAL A 28 7.00 2.78 -13.64
C VAL A 28 7.72 4.02 -14.15
N HIS A 29 8.26 4.86 -13.27
CA HIS A 29 8.84 6.17 -13.59
C HIS A 29 7.83 7.06 -14.34
N ALA A 30 6.59 7.10 -13.86
CA ALA A 30 5.57 7.97 -14.41
C ALA A 30 5.92 9.44 -14.13
N ASP A 31 5.54 10.33 -15.04
CA ASP A 31 5.49 11.76 -14.77
C ASP A 31 4.13 12.09 -14.14
N TYR A 32 4.13 12.56 -12.89
CA TYR A 32 2.88 12.80 -12.17
C TYR A 32 2.98 13.98 -11.20
N LYS A 33 1.83 14.60 -10.94
CA LYS A 33 1.66 15.63 -9.90
C LYS A 33 1.01 15.03 -8.68
N ALA A 34 1.73 14.91 -7.56
CA ALA A 34 1.14 14.54 -6.28
C ALA A 34 0.41 15.72 -5.62
N VAL A 35 -0.75 15.46 -5.04
CA VAL A 35 -1.59 16.43 -4.34
C VAL A 35 -2.01 15.83 -3.00
N THR A 36 -1.45 16.38 -1.92
CA THR A 36 -1.78 15.92 -0.57
C THR A 36 -3.15 16.45 -0.14
N ILE A 37 -4.09 15.55 0.13
CA ILE A 37 -5.43 15.88 0.63
C ILE A 37 -5.40 15.93 2.16
N ASN A 38 -5.75 17.07 2.74
CA ASN A 38 -5.96 17.15 4.19
C ASN A 38 -7.16 16.27 4.58
N VAL A 39 -6.91 15.15 5.26
CA VAL A 39 -7.97 14.22 5.67
C VAL A 39 -8.63 14.56 7.00
N MET A 40 -8.09 15.55 7.73
CA MET A 40 -8.74 16.14 8.89
C MET A 40 -9.80 17.15 8.47
N GLU A 41 -9.62 17.78 7.31
CA GLU A 41 -10.54 18.75 6.72
C GLU A 41 -10.66 18.49 5.22
N TRP A 42 -11.58 17.60 4.86
CA TRP A 42 -11.76 17.16 3.48
C TRP A 42 -12.17 18.33 2.57
N PRO A 43 -11.40 18.62 1.49
CA PRO A 43 -11.76 19.71 0.59
C PRO A 43 -13.06 19.42 -0.16
N GLN A 44 -13.97 20.39 -0.19
CA GLN A 44 -15.26 20.24 -0.87
C GLN A 44 -15.10 19.93 -2.36
N TRP A 45 -14.12 20.54 -3.02
CA TRP A 45 -13.83 20.31 -4.43
C TRP A 45 -13.44 18.84 -4.71
N TYR A 46 -12.72 18.18 -3.80
CA TYR A 46 -12.33 16.79 -3.98
C TYR A 46 -13.55 15.87 -3.98
N ASN A 47 -14.43 16.08 -3.00
CA ASN A 47 -15.66 15.31 -2.79
C ASN A 47 -16.76 15.60 -3.82
N THR A 48 -16.56 16.54 -4.74
CA THR A 48 -17.53 16.91 -5.77
C THR A 48 -16.99 16.70 -7.17
N LYS A 49 -15.68 16.97 -7.39
CA LYS A 49 -15.05 16.98 -8.72
C LYS A 49 -14.07 15.83 -8.97
N VAL A 50 -13.57 15.17 -7.93
CA VAL A 50 -12.60 14.06 -8.08
C VAL A 50 -13.23 12.72 -7.71
N ASN A 51 -13.72 12.59 -6.47
CA ASN A 51 -14.29 11.34 -5.97
C ASN A 51 -15.59 11.60 -5.19
N PRO A 52 -16.71 11.85 -5.88
CA PRO A 52 -17.98 12.15 -5.24
C PRO A 52 -18.65 10.95 -4.56
N ILE A 53 -18.33 9.74 -5.01
CA ILE A 53 -18.99 8.50 -4.56
C ILE A 53 -18.43 8.05 -3.22
N THR A 54 -17.13 7.76 -3.14
CA THR A 54 -16.55 7.15 -1.94
C THR A 54 -15.88 8.15 -1.02
N ARG A 55 -15.50 9.35 -1.53
CA ARG A 55 -14.83 10.41 -0.76
C ARG A 55 -13.58 9.91 -0.02
N LYS A 56 -12.87 8.98 -0.65
CA LYS A 56 -11.66 8.33 -0.14
C LYS A 56 -10.46 8.65 -1.03
N ILE A 57 -9.28 8.46 -0.47
CA ILE A 57 -7.99 8.42 -1.18
C ILE A 57 -7.44 6.98 -1.15
N PRO A 58 -6.65 6.55 -2.15
CA PRO A 58 -6.14 7.33 -3.28
C PRO A 58 -7.18 7.57 -4.38
N ALA A 59 -6.91 8.59 -5.20
CA ALA A 59 -7.52 8.77 -6.50
C ALA A 59 -6.49 9.31 -7.50
N ILE A 60 -6.69 9.08 -8.79
CA ILE A 60 -5.95 9.76 -9.86
C ILE A 60 -6.89 10.40 -10.86
N THR A 61 -6.42 11.48 -11.48
CA THR A 61 -6.94 11.92 -12.78
C THR A 61 -5.94 11.58 -13.87
N TYR A 62 -6.43 11.12 -15.02
CA TYR A 62 -5.62 10.76 -16.17
C TYR A 62 -6.11 11.41 -17.45
N GLY A 63 -5.19 12.04 -18.19
CA GLY A 63 -5.49 12.71 -19.46
C GLY A 63 -6.16 14.08 -19.30
N GLY A 64 -6.82 14.52 -20.38
CA GLY A 64 -7.35 15.88 -20.51
C GLY A 64 -6.26 16.97 -20.58
N PRO A 65 -6.63 18.21 -20.91
CA PRO A 65 -5.73 19.36 -20.83
C PRO A 65 -5.25 19.61 -19.40
N ALA A 66 -4.08 20.25 -19.29
CA ALA A 66 -3.56 20.72 -18.00
C ALA A 66 -4.60 21.59 -17.29
N ALA A 67 -4.90 21.24 -16.04
CA ALA A 67 -5.86 21.94 -15.21
C ALA A 67 -5.37 21.97 -13.75
N PRO A 68 -5.80 22.96 -12.94
CA PRO A 68 -5.52 22.95 -11.52
C PRO A 68 -6.09 21.67 -10.86
N PRO A 69 -5.38 21.03 -9.91
CA PRO A 69 -5.87 19.81 -9.28
C PRO A 69 -7.22 19.93 -8.57
N GLU A 70 -7.54 21.12 -8.08
CA GLU A 70 -8.80 21.47 -7.45
C GLU A 70 -9.96 21.62 -8.43
N ASP A 71 -9.66 21.75 -9.72
CA ASP A 71 -10.63 21.85 -10.81
C ASP A 71 -10.16 21.02 -12.01
N PRO A 72 -10.10 19.68 -11.86
CA PRO A 72 -9.57 18.81 -12.91
C PRO A 72 -10.46 18.89 -14.15
N SER A 73 -9.83 18.80 -15.33
CA SER A 73 -10.55 18.81 -16.60
C SER A 73 -11.72 17.81 -16.61
N PRO A 74 -12.89 18.17 -17.16
CA PRO A 74 -13.99 17.24 -17.34
C PRO A 74 -13.65 16.10 -18.31
N GLU A 75 -12.63 16.27 -19.15
CA GLU A 75 -12.12 15.23 -20.06
C GLU A 75 -11.19 14.24 -19.36
N ALA A 76 -10.66 14.59 -18.18
CA ALA A 76 -9.76 13.72 -17.44
C ALA A 76 -10.55 12.57 -16.79
N VAL A 77 -10.13 11.34 -17.05
CA VAL A 77 -10.69 10.15 -16.41
C VAL A 77 -10.33 10.17 -14.93
N LYS A 78 -11.30 9.89 -14.06
CA LYS A 78 -11.13 9.86 -12.60
C LYS A 78 -11.16 8.41 -12.15
N LEU A 79 -10.06 7.93 -11.57
CA LEU A 79 -9.93 6.56 -11.09
C LEU A 79 -9.74 6.53 -9.57
N THR A 80 -10.43 5.62 -8.92
CA THR A 80 -10.34 5.33 -7.48
C THR A 80 -10.01 3.85 -7.29
N GLU A 81 -9.88 3.41 -6.04
CA GLU A 81 -9.47 2.05 -5.65
C GLU A 81 -7.99 1.77 -5.96
N SER A 82 -7.18 1.64 -4.90
CA SER A 82 -5.72 1.54 -5.02
C SER A 82 -5.24 0.46 -5.99
N MET A 83 -5.82 -0.74 -5.95
CA MET A 83 -5.39 -1.84 -6.83
C MET A 83 -5.91 -1.70 -8.26
N VAL A 84 -7.06 -1.04 -8.47
CA VAL A 84 -7.53 -0.70 -9.82
C VAL A 84 -6.58 0.30 -10.46
N ILE A 85 -6.15 1.31 -9.70
CA ILE A 85 -5.17 2.30 -10.17
C ILE A 85 -3.82 1.63 -10.46
N VAL A 86 -3.35 0.71 -9.60
CA VAL A 86 -2.10 -0.02 -9.81
C VAL A 86 -2.15 -0.89 -11.08
N GLU A 87 -3.25 -1.61 -11.33
CA GLU A 87 -3.43 -2.38 -12.57
C GLU A 87 -3.51 -1.47 -13.80
N PHE A 88 -4.19 -0.32 -13.70
CA PHE A 88 -4.20 0.68 -14.76
C PHE A 88 -2.79 1.19 -15.10
N LEU A 89 -1.96 1.48 -14.09
CA LEU A 89 -0.57 1.87 -14.30
C LEU A 89 0.25 0.73 -14.90
N ALA A 90 0.00 -0.51 -14.49
CA ALA A 90 0.69 -1.68 -15.03
C ALA A 90 0.35 -1.94 -16.51
N ASP A 91 -0.89 -1.65 -16.93
CA ASP A 91 -1.33 -1.73 -18.33
C ASP A 91 -0.83 -0.53 -19.15
N LEU A 92 -0.82 0.67 -18.57
CA LEU A 92 -0.33 1.89 -19.21
C LEU A 92 1.19 1.86 -19.45
N PHE A 93 1.95 1.23 -18.53
CA PHE A 93 3.41 1.11 -18.59
C PHE A 93 3.85 -0.37 -18.64
N PRO A 94 3.78 -1.02 -19.81
CA PRO A 94 4.03 -2.46 -19.92
C PRO A 94 5.46 -2.86 -19.53
N GLY A 95 5.58 -4.04 -18.90
CA GLY A 95 6.85 -4.72 -18.66
C GLY A 95 7.49 -4.51 -17.28
N LYS A 96 6.96 -3.65 -16.42
CA LYS A 96 7.54 -3.36 -15.10
C LYS A 96 6.81 -3.96 -13.91
N LEU A 97 5.48 -3.85 -13.89
CA LEU A 97 4.65 -4.30 -12.77
C LEU A 97 3.82 -5.54 -13.09
N ARG A 98 3.68 -5.85 -14.38
CA ARG A 98 2.80 -6.89 -14.89
C ARG A 98 3.59 -8.05 -15.47
N PRO A 99 3.53 -9.24 -14.85
CA PRO A 99 4.07 -10.45 -15.47
C PRO A 99 3.47 -10.68 -16.86
N SER A 100 4.31 -10.99 -17.84
CA SER A 100 3.88 -11.27 -19.22
C SER A 100 3.26 -12.67 -19.37
N ASP A 101 3.72 -13.63 -18.57
CA ASP A 101 3.12 -14.96 -18.48
C ASP A 101 1.75 -14.90 -17.78
N PRO A 102 0.65 -15.35 -18.43
CA PRO A 102 -0.68 -15.34 -17.84
C PRO A 102 -0.78 -16.12 -16.52
N VAL A 103 0.01 -17.19 -16.34
CA VAL A 103 0.00 -17.98 -15.11
C VAL A 103 0.67 -17.21 -13.96
N GLN A 104 1.83 -16.59 -14.18
CA GLN A 104 2.45 -15.70 -13.19
C GLN A 104 1.55 -14.51 -12.83
N LEU A 105 0.86 -13.92 -13.80
CA LEU A 105 -0.09 -12.84 -13.54
C LEU A 105 -1.27 -13.34 -12.66
N ALA A 106 -1.79 -14.54 -12.93
CA ALA A 106 -2.82 -15.15 -12.11
C ALA A 106 -2.35 -15.40 -10.68
N TYR A 107 -1.12 -15.87 -10.48
CA TYR A 107 -0.54 -16.03 -9.15
C TYR A 107 -0.32 -14.71 -8.42
N ALA A 108 0.10 -13.65 -9.12
CA ALA A 108 0.23 -12.33 -8.53
C ALA A 108 -1.14 -11.82 -8.02
N ARG A 109 -2.19 -11.98 -8.83
CA ARG A 109 -3.57 -11.62 -8.44
C ARG A 109 -4.11 -12.48 -7.30
N LEU A 110 -3.81 -13.78 -7.30
CA LEU A 110 -4.19 -14.66 -6.19
C LEU A 110 -3.50 -14.25 -4.89
N PHE A 111 -2.22 -13.89 -4.96
CA PHE A 111 -1.48 -13.36 -3.81
C PHE A 111 -2.15 -12.09 -3.28
N ILE A 112 -2.50 -11.13 -4.16
CA ILE A 112 -3.22 -9.89 -3.76
C ILE A 112 -4.53 -10.22 -3.07
N ALA A 113 -5.35 -11.11 -3.65
CA ALA A 113 -6.64 -11.48 -3.10
C ALA A 113 -6.51 -12.12 -1.71
N LEU A 114 -5.51 -13.01 -1.52
CA LEU A 114 -5.23 -13.61 -0.22
C LEU A 114 -4.70 -12.58 0.77
N PHE A 115 -3.81 -11.69 0.35
CA PHE A 115 -3.28 -10.63 1.20
C PHE A 115 -4.41 -9.72 1.71
N ASP A 116 -5.29 -9.26 0.82
CA ASP A 116 -6.39 -8.36 1.16
C ASP A 116 -7.47 -9.03 2.02
N THR A 117 -7.77 -10.32 1.80
CA THR A 117 -8.81 -11.04 2.56
C THR A 117 -8.30 -11.67 3.85
N LYS A 118 -6.99 -11.83 4.02
CA LYS A 118 -6.38 -12.50 5.18
C LYS A 118 -5.51 -11.55 5.98
N VAL A 119 -4.36 -11.15 5.45
CA VAL A 119 -3.39 -10.33 6.19
C VAL A 119 -3.94 -8.95 6.49
N HIS A 120 -4.62 -8.31 5.54
CA HIS A 120 -5.21 -7.00 5.76
C HIS A 120 -6.37 -7.04 6.77
N GLU A 121 -7.20 -8.09 6.77
CA GLU A 121 -8.24 -8.26 7.80
C GLU A 121 -7.62 -8.51 9.19
N ALA A 122 -6.58 -9.35 9.29
CA ALA A 122 -5.86 -9.57 10.53
C ALA A 122 -5.14 -8.31 11.03
N PHE A 123 -4.58 -7.51 10.12
CA PHE A 123 -4.02 -6.18 10.43
C PHE A 123 -5.08 -5.27 11.05
N LYS A 124 -6.27 -5.15 10.45
CA LYS A 124 -7.36 -4.36 11.02
C LYS A 124 -7.79 -4.92 12.38
N GLY A 125 -7.98 -6.24 12.46
CA GLY A 125 -8.36 -6.94 13.69
C GLY A 125 -7.39 -6.62 14.84
N PHE A 126 -6.11 -6.85 14.65
CA PHE A 126 -5.10 -6.69 15.69
C PHE A 126 -4.88 -5.21 16.06
N PHE A 127 -4.56 -4.35 15.09
CA PHE A 127 -4.15 -2.97 15.38
C PHE A 127 -5.31 -2.03 15.76
N PHE A 128 -6.51 -2.23 15.19
CA PHE A 128 -7.65 -1.31 15.35
C PHE A 128 -8.78 -1.84 16.22
N LEU A 129 -8.90 -3.17 16.35
CA LEU A 129 -10.02 -3.82 17.04
C LEU A 129 -9.59 -4.65 18.26
N GLY A 130 -8.28 -4.82 18.50
CA GLY A 130 -7.76 -5.58 19.64
C GLY A 130 -8.01 -7.09 19.55
N ALA A 131 -8.11 -7.63 18.34
CA ALA A 131 -8.13 -9.08 18.12
C ALA A 131 -6.83 -9.75 18.63
N PRO A 132 -6.80 -11.06 18.86
CA PRO A 132 -5.59 -11.76 19.30
C PRO A 132 -4.43 -11.64 18.31
N VAL A 133 -3.20 -11.53 18.81
CA VAL A 133 -2.00 -11.46 17.95
C VAL A 133 -1.75 -12.71 17.13
N SER A 134 -2.24 -13.87 17.59
CA SER A 134 -2.19 -15.14 16.84
C SER A 134 -2.80 -15.00 15.45
N ASP A 135 -3.91 -14.28 15.33
CA ASP A 135 -4.61 -14.11 14.04
C ASP A 135 -3.70 -13.41 13.02
N LEU A 136 -2.93 -12.41 13.46
CA LEU A 136 -1.96 -11.72 12.61
C LEU A 136 -0.79 -12.64 12.24
N LEU A 137 -0.17 -13.29 13.23
CA LEU A 137 0.99 -14.15 13.02
C LEU A 137 0.67 -15.34 12.11
N ASP A 138 -0.50 -15.96 12.28
CA ASP A 138 -0.97 -17.07 11.46
C ASP A 138 -1.17 -16.65 10.00
N GLN A 139 -1.75 -15.47 9.74
CA GLN A 139 -1.91 -14.99 8.36
C GLN A 139 -0.57 -14.56 7.73
N LEU A 140 0.37 -14.03 8.52
CA LEU A 140 1.72 -13.73 8.04
C LEU A 140 2.50 -14.99 7.68
N GLU A 141 2.37 -16.06 8.49
CA GLU A 141 2.93 -17.38 8.16
C GLU A 141 2.28 -17.97 6.90
N ALA A 142 0.95 -17.88 6.78
CA ALA A 142 0.22 -18.38 5.61
C ALA A 142 0.64 -17.67 4.32
N ILE A 143 0.86 -16.35 4.36
CA ILE A 143 1.40 -15.60 3.21
C ILE A 143 2.86 -15.95 2.94
N GLN A 144 3.68 -16.14 3.98
CA GLN A 144 5.06 -16.59 3.81
C GLN A 144 5.12 -17.92 3.03
N ALA A 145 4.24 -18.87 3.35
CA ALA A 145 4.19 -20.18 2.69
C ALA A 145 3.81 -20.11 1.20
N ARG A 146 3.32 -18.95 0.72
CA ARG A 146 3.04 -18.70 -0.71
C ARG A 146 4.19 -18.03 -1.44
N LEU A 147 5.21 -17.56 -0.73
CA LEU A 147 6.36 -16.96 -1.36
C LEU A 147 7.27 -18.05 -1.96
N PRO A 148 7.85 -17.85 -3.15
CA PRO A 148 8.94 -18.70 -3.64
C PRO A 148 10.15 -18.60 -2.70
N GLU A 149 11.08 -19.56 -2.75
CA GLU A 149 12.26 -19.59 -1.86
C GLU A 149 13.05 -18.27 -1.86
N THR A 150 13.19 -17.66 -3.04
CA THR A 150 13.91 -16.38 -3.24
C THR A 150 13.08 -15.41 -4.07
N GLY A 151 13.38 -14.12 -3.95
CA GLY A 151 12.73 -13.07 -4.74
C GLY A 151 11.40 -12.60 -4.15
N PHE A 152 10.54 -12.12 -5.03
CA PHE A 152 9.27 -11.47 -4.73
C PHE A 152 8.10 -12.45 -4.77
N ALA A 153 6.86 -11.95 -4.63
CA ALA A 153 5.66 -12.79 -4.52
C ALA A 153 5.51 -13.79 -5.69
N VAL A 154 5.97 -13.43 -6.89
CA VAL A 154 5.98 -14.27 -8.09
C VAL A 154 7.37 -14.32 -8.74
N GLY A 155 8.42 -14.27 -7.91
CA GLY A 155 9.81 -14.24 -8.36
C GLY A 155 10.28 -12.81 -8.64
N GLU A 156 9.79 -12.19 -9.71
CA GLU A 156 10.05 -10.78 -10.02
C GLU A 156 9.08 -9.84 -9.31
N PHE A 157 9.51 -8.58 -9.09
CA PHE A 157 8.67 -7.55 -8.47
C PHE A 157 7.46 -7.24 -9.37
N SER A 158 6.27 -7.15 -8.77
CA SER A 158 5.01 -7.07 -9.51
C SER A 158 3.95 -6.30 -8.72
N ILE A 159 2.74 -6.21 -9.30
CA ILE A 159 1.54 -5.71 -8.62
C ILE A 159 1.27 -6.40 -7.26
N ALA A 160 1.69 -7.65 -7.06
CA ALA A 160 1.50 -8.36 -5.80
C ALA A 160 2.35 -7.75 -4.67
N ASP A 161 3.58 -7.39 -4.99
CA ASP A 161 4.53 -6.77 -4.08
C ASP A 161 4.11 -5.33 -3.76
N VAL A 162 3.61 -4.62 -4.76
CA VAL A 162 3.00 -3.29 -4.59
C VAL A 162 1.84 -3.35 -3.61
N ALA A 163 1.00 -4.38 -3.68
CA ALA A 163 -0.14 -4.53 -2.78
C ALA A 163 0.29 -4.77 -1.32
N ALA A 164 1.34 -5.57 -1.10
CA ALA A 164 1.76 -6.00 0.23
C ALA A 164 2.70 -5.01 0.94
N ALA A 165 3.65 -4.41 0.22
CA ALA A 165 4.75 -3.65 0.82
C ALA A 165 4.31 -2.53 1.77
N PRO A 166 3.30 -1.70 1.43
CA PRO A 166 2.85 -0.63 2.33
C PRO A 166 2.33 -1.12 3.68
N PHE A 167 1.67 -2.27 3.69
CA PHE A 167 1.08 -2.87 4.88
C PHE A 167 2.12 -3.62 5.69
N LEU A 168 2.95 -4.44 5.06
CA LEU A 168 4.02 -5.17 5.76
C LEU A 168 5.00 -4.21 6.43
N ALA A 169 5.39 -3.12 5.76
CA ALA A 169 6.28 -2.13 6.37
C ALA A 169 5.64 -1.44 7.59
N ARG A 170 4.34 -1.13 7.53
CA ARG A 170 3.60 -0.54 8.66
C ARG A 170 3.38 -1.55 9.79
N ILE A 171 3.09 -2.82 9.48
CA ILE A 171 3.02 -3.88 10.50
C ILE A 171 4.31 -3.90 11.31
N MET A 172 5.48 -3.99 10.64
CA MET A 172 6.76 -4.00 11.36
C MET A 172 6.96 -2.74 12.21
N LEU A 173 6.70 -1.55 11.64
CA LEU A 173 6.84 -0.27 12.35
C LEU A 173 5.94 -0.21 13.59
N LEU A 174 4.67 -0.61 13.47
CA LEU A 174 3.71 -0.53 14.56
C LEU A 174 4.02 -1.53 15.67
N LEU A 175 4.40 -2.76 15.31
CA LEU A 175 4.80 -3.78 16.29
C LEU A 175 6.06 -3.35 17.06
N GLU A 176 7.10 -2.92 16.36
CA GLU A 176 8.36 -2.45 16.95
C GLU A 176 8.15 -1.33 17.97
N ASN A 177 7.23 -0.42 17.67
CA ASN A 177 6.92 0.74 18.49
C ASN A 177 5.73 0.53 19.45
N ASP A 178 5.19 -0.69 19.52
CA ASP A 178 4.05 -1.05 20.37
C ASP A 178 2.79 -0.17 20.17
N ILE A 179 2.49 0.17 18.91
CA ILE A 179 1.38 1.06 18.52
C ILE A 179 0.19 0.24 18.04
N GLY A 180 -0.90 0.24 18.80
CA GLY A 180 -2.18 -0.37 18.44
C GLY A 180 -3.10 -0.52 19.64
N LYS A 181 -4.34 -0.98 19.41
CA LYS A 181 -5.34 -1.18 20.48
C LYS A 181 -5.11 -2.41 21.37
N TYR A 182 -4.19 -3.29 21.01
CA TYR A 182 -3.80 -4.45 21.81
C TYR A 182 -3.08 -4.05 23.11
N PRO A 183 -3.08 -4.90 24.15
CA PRO A 183 -2.33 -4.73 25.39
C PRO A 183 -0.86 -4.26 25.24
N VAL A 184 -0.39 -3.43 26.18
CA VAL A 184 0.99 -2.91 26.18
C VAL A 184 2.01 -4.06 26.18
N GLY A 185 2.99 -3.95 25.29
CA GLY A 185 4.08 -4.92 25.11
C GLY A 185 3.75 -6.10 24.21
N GLU A 186 2.48 -6.32 23.84
CA GLU A 186 2.10 -7.40 22.92
C GLU A 186 2.67 -7.18 21.51
N GLY A 187 2.74 -5.92 21.06
CA GLY A 187 3.33 -5.56 19.78
C GLY A 187 4.82 -5.91 19.71
N LYS A 188 5.58 -5.56 20.76
CA LYS A 188 7.01 -5.89 20.85
C LYS A 188 7.27 -7.39 20.90
N LYS A 189 6.47 -8.14 21.66
CA LYS A 189 6.56 -9.61 21.70
C LYS A 189 6.32 -10.22 20.31
N ALA A 190 5.33 -9.71 19.58
CA ALA A 190 5.07 -10.16 18.22
C ALA A 190 6.18 -9.75 17.24
N PHE A 191 6.77 -8.57 17.40
CA PHE A 191 7.94 -8.16 16.63
C PHE A 191 9.13 -9.11 16.85
N GLU A 192 9.39 -9.50 18.09
CA GLU A 192 10.42 -10.48 18.47
C GLU A 192 10.10 -11.88 17.91
N GLU A 193 8.84 -12.30 17.94
CA GLU A 193 8.39 -13.55 17.33
C GLU A 193 8.70 -13.58 15.82
N LEU A 194 8.44 -12.49 15.10
CA LEU A 194 8.74 -12.34 13.68
C LEU A 194 10.25 -12.37 13.37
N GLN A 195 11.14 -12.18 14.36
CA GLN A 195 12.58 -12.33 14.17
C GLN A 195 13.06 -13.80 14.26
N LYS A 196 12.21 -14.73 14.68
CA LYS A 196 12.59 -16.15 14.82
C LYS A 196 12.76 -16.83 13.46
N PRO A 197 13.55 -17.93 13.38
CA PRO A 197 13.81 -18.64 12.12
C PRO A 197 12.57 -19.04 11.33
N LYS A 198 11.46 -19.32 12.02
CA LYS A 198 10.15 -19.62 11.43
C LYS A 198 9.69 -18.55 10.42
N PHE A 199 10.02 -17.28 10.64
CA PHE A 199 9.61 -16.15 9.80
C PHE A 199 10.75 -15.61 8.91
N ALA A 200 11.87 -16.33 8.80
CA ALA A 200 13.06 -15.84 8.09
C ALA A 200 12.76 -15.47 6.63
N ARG A 201 11.90 -16.23 5.95
CA ARG A 201 11.54 -15.98 4.54
C ARG A 201 10.71 -14.70 4.39
N LEU A 202 9.76 -14.47 5.28
CA LEU A 202 8.94 -13.26 5.35
C LEU A 202 9.81 -12.04 5.69
N MET A 203 10.70 -12.16 6.66
CA MET A 203 11.61 -11.08 7.03
C MET A 203 12.55 -10.72 5.89
N LYS A 204 13.06 -11.72 5.16
CA LYS A 204 13.83 -11.48 3.92
C LYS A 204 13.00 -10.77 2.85
N TYR A 205 11.75 -11.19 2.64
CA TYR A 205 10.83 -10.53 1.70
C TYR A 205 10.62 -9.06 2.06
N ILE A 206 10.32 -8.76 3.33
CA ILE A 206 10.11 -7.39 3.81
C ILE A 206 11.38 -6.54 3.64
N ALA A 207 12.56 -7.12 3.91
CA ALA A 207 13.83 -6.44 3.67
C ALA A 207 14.03 -6.10 2.18
N ASP A 208 13.72 -7.03 1.28
CA ASP A 208 13.84 -6.83 -0.17
C ASP A 208 12.86 -5.77 -0.69
N LEU A 209 11.62 -5.76 -0.18
CA LEU A 209 10.63 -4.72 -0.46
C LEU A 209 11.13 -3.34 0.01
N LYS A 210 11.64 -3.23 1.24
CA LYS A 210 12.17 -1.96 1.78
C LYS A 210 13.47 -1.50 1.10
N ALA A 211 14.20 -2.42 0.47
CA ALA A 211 15.41 -2.10 -0.29
C ALA A 211 15.10 -1.56 -1.69
N ARG A 212 13.87 -1.70 -2.20
CA ARG A 212 13.49 -1.22 -3.53
C ARG A 212 13.60 0.31 -3.63
N PRO A 213 14.21 0.86 -4.69
CA PRO A 213 14.31 2.31 -4.88
C PRO A 213 12.95 3.01 -4.84
N SER A 214 11.94 2.44 -5.48
CA SER A 214 10.57 2.95 -5.48
C SER A 214 9.99 3.04 -4.07
N PHE A 215 10.18 2.00 -3.24
CA PHE A 215 9.74 2.02 -1.84
C PHE A 215 10.45 3.11 -1.03
N ARG A 216 11.76 3.27 -1.20
CA ARG A 216 12.53 4.32 -0.51
C ARG A 216 12.10 5.72 -0.93
N ALA A 217 11.77 5.92 -2.21
CA ALA A 217 11.28 7.19 -2.72
C ALA A 217 9.89 7.53 -2.18
N SER A 218 9.05 6.53 -1.91
CA SER A 218 7.65 6.72 -1.50
C SER A 218 7.39 6.58 0.00
N TYR A 219 8.41 6.33 0.84
CA TYR A 219 8.26 6.05 2.27
C TYR A 219 9.20 6.87 3.17
N ASP A 220 8.63 7.83 3.90
CA ASP A 220 9.33 8.52 5.00
C ASP A 220 9.01 7.82 6.33
N HIS A 221 10.01 7.12 6.89
CA HIS A 221 9.84 6.38 8.14
C HIS A 221 9.46 7.28 9.31
N ALA A 222 10.13 8.42 9.48
CA ALA A 222 9.94 9.29 10.64
C ALA A 222 8.56 9.95 10.59
N GLN A 223 8.16 10.42 9.40
CA GLN A 223 6.85 11.02 9.21
C GLN A 223 5.72 10.00 9.36
N VAL A 224 5.88 8.78 8.81
CA VAL A 224 4.90 7.70 9.01
C VAL A 224 4.80 7.33 10.49
N LEU A 225 5.92 7.16 11.20
CA LEU A 225 5.91 6.86 12.63
C LEU A 225 5.14 7.94 13.41
N PHE A 226 5.49 9.21 13.18
CA PHE A 226 4.83 10.34 13.83
C PHE A 226 3.31 10.33 13.59
N ILE A 227 2.87 10.13 12.35
CA ILE A 227 1.44 10.10 12.02
C ILE A 227 0.73 8.95 12.75
N TRP A 228 1.31 7.75 12.75
CA TRP A 228 0.67 6.58 13.33
C TRP A 228 0.66 6.60 14.86
N GLN A 229 1.69 7.13 15.52
CA GLN A 229 1.70 7.37 16.97
C GLN A 229 0.58 8.31 17.41
N ASN A 230 0.26 9.31 16.58
CA ASN A 230 -0.75 10.33 16.86
C ASN A 230 -2.12 10.01 16.24
N ASN A 231 -2.33 8.81 15.71
CA ASN A 231 -3.59 8.44 15.07
C ASN A 231 -4.63 7.99 16.12
N PRO A 232 -5.71 8.77 16.37
CA PRO A 232 -6.69 8.43 17.39
C PRO A 232 -7.44 7.12 17.11
N ALA A 233 -7.47 6.63 15.87
CA ALA A 233 -8.17 5.41 15.51
C ALA A 233 -7.52 4.13 16.10
N ILE A 234 -6.24 4.20 16.48
CA ILE A 234 -5.48 3.06 17.02
C ILE A 234 -4.86 3.33 18.39
N GLN A 235 -5.13 4.49 18.97
CA GLN A 235 -4.76 4.76 20.34
C GLN A 235 -5.56 3.85 21.28
N ARG A 236 -4.87 3.34 22.29
CA ARG A 236 -5.50 2.63 23.42
C ARG A 236 -6.40 3.61 24.16
N ALA A 237 -7.53 3.13 24.64
CA ALA A 237 -8.39 3.88 25.54
C ALA A 237 -7.69 4.10 26.90
#